data_AF-A0A350HY00-F1
#
_entry.id   AF-A0A350HY00-F1
#
_cell.length_a   1.000
_cell.length_b   1.000
_cell.length_c   1.000
_cell.angle_alpha   90.00
_cell.angle_beta   90.00
_cell.angle_gamma   90.00
#
_symmetry.space_group_name_H-M   'P 1'
#
loop_
_entity.id
_entity.type
_entity.pdbx_description
1 polymer ?
#
loop_
_entity_poly.entity_id
_entity_poly.type
_entity_poly.pdbx_seq_one_letter_code
_entity_poly.pdbx_strand_id
1 'polypeptide(L)'
;MNPLNLAIQRRSFLSRSTVGIGSLALSQYLKPWETYGQSTTNPSAPSWSGIVDPLHFTQKAKRVIYLCMAGGPSHLETLDHKPKLAEMDGKPMPDSITRGQPIAQLQGQKLNCLG
;
A
#
# COMPACT_ATOMS: atom_id res chain seq x y z
N MET A 1 -50.91 -26.97 -23.28
CA MET A 1 -49.67 -26.98 -22.47
C MET A 1 -49.09 -25.57 -22.52
N ASN A 2 -49.25 -24.79 -21.44
CA ASN A 2 -49.02 -23.35 -21.47
C ASN A 2 -47.52 -23.01 -21.33
N PRO A 3 -46.92 -22.26 -22.27
CA PRO A 3 -45.48 -21.93 -22.29
C PRO A 3 -45.06 -20.92 -21.21
N LEU A 4 -46.00 -20.46 -20.37
CA LEU A 4 -45.81 -19.40 -19.38
C LEU A 4 -44.95 -19.81 -18.17
N ASN A 5 -44.62 -21.09 -18.02
CA ASN A 5 -43.79 -21.58 -16.90
C ASN A 5 -42.28 -21.45 -17.18
N LEU A 6 -41.86 -21.38 -18.45
CA LEU A 6 -40.44 -21.17 -18.81
C LEU A 6 -39.99 -19.73 -18.52
N ALA A 7 -40.97 -18.83 -18.37
CA ALA A 7 -40.84 -17.46 -17.92
C ALA A 7 -41.05 -17.33 -16.41
N ILE A 8 -40.66 -18.35 -15.62
CA ILE A 8 -40.02 -18.15 -14.30
C ILE A 8 -38.70 -17.41 -14.56
N GLN A 9 -38.94 -16.16 -14.94
CA GLN A 9 -38.15 -14.98 -15.10
C GLN A 9 -36.64 -15.23 -15.07
N ARG A 10 -36.02 -15.37 -16.26
CA ARG A 10 -34.56 -15.24 -16.45
C ARG A 10 -34.02 -14.03 -15.66
N ARG A 11 -34.77 -12.94 -15.61
CA ARG A 11 -34.49 -11.75 -14.81
C ARG A 11 -34.49 -12.03 -13.30
N SER A 12 -35.50 -12.70 -12.75
CA SER A 12 -35.53 -13.06 -11.32
C SER A 12 -34.46 -14.10 -10.97
N PHE A 13 -34.20 -15.07 -11.86
CA PHE A 13 -33.13 -16.04 -11.67
C PHE A 13 -31.76 -15.36 -11.66
N LEU A 14 -31.45 -14.52 -12.65
CA LEU A 14 -30.18 -13.77 -12.70
C LEU A 14 -30.08 -12.78 -11.53
N SER A 15 -31.16 -12.08 -11.18
CA SER A 15 -31.18 -11.12 -10.06
C SER A 15 -31.02 -11.79 -8.70
N ARG A 16 -31.46 -13.05 -8.52
CA ARG A 16 -31.30 -13.78 -7.26
C ARG A 16 -29.94 -14.48 -7.19
N SER A 17 -29.42 -14.96 -8.31
CA SER A 17 -28.15 -15.71 -8.39
C SER A 17 -26.91 -14.81 -8.25
N THR A 18 -26.95 -13.55 -8.72
CA THR A 18 -25.83 -12.61 -8.57
C THR A 18 -25.50 -12.30 -7.11
N VAL A 19 -26.49 -12.27 -6.23
CA VAL A 19 -26.30 -12.04 -4.79
C VAL A 19 -25.51 -13.18 -4.13
N GLY A 20 -25.81 -14.43 -4.49
CA GLY A 20 -25.09 -15.60 -3.93
C GLY A 20 -23.66 -15.75 -4.45
N ILE A 21 -23.43 -15.49 -5.74
CA ILE A 21 -22.08 -15.53 -6.32
C ILE A 21 -21.25 -14.34 -5.79
N GLY A 22 -21.86 -13.17 -5.68
CA GLY A 22 -21.23 -11.97 -5.12
C GLY A 22 -20.84 -12.13 -3.66
N SER A 23 -21.67 -12.76 -2.82
CA SER A 23 -21.33 -13.05 -1.43
C SER A 23 -20.22 -14.11 -1.30
N LEU A 24 -20.19 -15.12 -2.17
CA LEU A 24 -19.08 -16.08 -2.23
C LEU A 24 -17.76 -15.40 -2.62
N ALA A 25 -17.76 -14.55 -3.66
CA ALA A 25 -16.58 -13.77 -4.05
C ALA A 25 -16.14 -12.81 -2.94
N LEU A 26 -17.07 -12.11 -2.31
CA LEU A 26 -16.81 -11.24 -1.17
C LEU A 26 -16.24 -12.02 0.02
N SER A 27 -16.75 -13.22 0.31
CA SER A 27 -16.20 -14.08 1.37
C SER A 27 -14.77 -14.54 1.08
N GLN A 28 -14.38 -14.70 -0.19
CA GLN A 28 -13.00 -15.00 -0.57
C GLN A 28 -12.09 -13.78 -0.38
N TYR A 29 -12.56 -12.57 -0.71
CA TYR A 29 -11.81 -11.33 -0.48
C TYR A 29 -11.82 -10.85 0.97
N LEU A 30 -12.80 -11.27 1.78
CA LEU A 30 -12.86 -11.02 3.23
C LEU A 30 -12.14 -12.11 4.04
N LYS A 31 -11.84 -13.28 3.48
CA LYS A 31 -10.99 -14.28 4.16
C LYS A 31 -9.57 -13.84 4.56
N PRO A 32 -8.97 -12.71 4.10
CA PRO A 32 -7.74 -12.19 4.67
C PRO A 32 -7.89 -11.57 6.07
N TRP A 33 -9.07 -11.05 6.45
CA TRP A 33 -9.22 -10.33 7.73
C TRP A 33 -9.69 -11.22 8.90
N GLU A 34 -10.43 -12.31 8.64
CA GLU A 34 -10.79 -13.28 9.69
C GLU A 34 -9.62 -14.20 10.08
N THR A 35 -8.59 -14.32 9.23
CA THR A 35 -7.29 -14.90 9.61
C THR A 35 -6.44 -13.99 10.52
N TYR A 36 -6.87 -12.76 10.80
CA TYR A 36 -6.21 -11.92 11.81
C TYR A 36 -6.59 -12.34 13.26
N GLY A 37 -7.57 -13.24 13.42
CA GLY A 37 -8.11 -13.66 14.73
C GLY A 37 -8.07 -15.16 15.04
N GLN A 38 -7.84 -16.04 14.07
CA GLN A 38 -7.60 -17.47 14.35
C GLN A 38 -6.12 -17.80 14.22
N SER A 39 -5.46 -17.81 15.37
CA SER A 39 -4.19 -18.51 15.58
C SER A 39 -4.38 -20.01 15.39
N THR A 40 -4.50 -20.49 14.16
CA THR A 40 -4.05 -21.84 13.83
C THR A 40 -2.58 -21.75 13.50
N THR A 41 -1.78 -21.86 14.56
CA THR A 41 -0.36 -22.25 14.59
C THR A 41 0.26 -22.62 13.24
N ASN A 42 0.73 -21.60 12.51
CA ASN A 42 1.94 -21.69 11.70
C ASN A 42 2.47 -20.27 11.47
N PRO A 43 3.42 -19.79 12.29
CA PRO A 43 4.01 -18.45 12.19
C PRO A 43 4.90 -18.26 10.95
N SER A 44 4.77 -19.12 9.93
CA SER A 44 5.63 -19.19 8.75
C SER A 44 4.84 -19.16 7.43
N ALA A 45 3.52 -18.96 7.43
CA ALA A 45 2.77 -18.81 6.18
C ALA A 45 2.96 -17.36 5.66
N PRO A 46 3.66 -17.13 4.54
CA PRO A 46 3.83 -15.78 3.99
C PRO A 46 2.47 -15.24 3.53
N SER A 47 2.21 -13.96 3.79
CA SER A 47 0.92 -13.28 3.53
C SER A 47 0.55 -13.12 2.04
N TRP A 48 1.29 -13.76 1.13
CA TRP A 48 1.02 -13.89 -0.29
C TRP A 48 2.07 -14.87 -0.86
N SER A 49 1.69 -16.10 -1.23
CA SER A 49 2.64 -17.09 -1.79
C SER A 49 2.94 -16.88 -3.29
N GLY A 50 2.39 -15.84 -3.91
CA GLY A 50 2.51 -15.61 -5.34
C GLY A 50 1.48 -16.42 -6.13
N ILE A 51 1.52 -16.30 -7.46
CA ILE A 51 0.67 -17.12 -8.35
C ILE A 51 1.20 -18.56 -8.46
N VAL A 52 2.46 -18.79 -8.07
CA VAL A 52 3.13 -20.08 -8.18
C VAL A 52 3.45 -20.58 -6.77
N ASP A 53 2.68 -21.56 -6.31
CA ASP A 53 2.84 -22.22 -5.02
C ASP A 53 2.54 -23.73 -5.19
N PRO A 54 3.49 -24.65 -4.94
CA PRO A 54 4.85 -24.41 -4.42
C PRO A 54 5.81 -23.94 -5.52
N LEU A 55 6.80 -23.12 -5.14
CA LEU A 55 7.90 -22.80 -6.04
C LEU A 55 8.72 -24.06 -6.31
N HIS A 56 9.05 -24.31 -7.58
CA HIS A 56 9.88 -25.44 -7.99
C HIS A 56 11.31 -25.39 -7.41
N PHE A 57 11.78 -24.21 -6.99
CA PHE A 57 13.12 -23.99 -6.46
C PHE A 57 13.12 -23.06 -5.23
N THR A 58 14.04 -23.30 -4.28
CA THR A 58 14.26 -22.40 -3.14
C THR A 58 14.86 -21.07 -3.60
N GLN A 59 14.21 -19.95 -3.31
CA GLN A 59 14.72 -18.64 -3.68
C GLN A 59 15.92 -18.22 -2.81
N LYS A 60 16.97 -17.69 -3.42
CA LYS A 60 18.12 -17.07 -2.73
C LYS A 60 18.47 -15.76 -3.43
N ALA A 61 18.29 -14.63 -2.74
CA ALA A 61 18.74 -13.33 -3.25
C ALA A 61 20.26 -13.20 -3.02
N LYS A 62 21.05 -13.19 -4.09
CA LYS A 62 22.51 -13.06 -4.02
C LYS A 62 22.98 -11.60 -3.93
N ARG A 63 22.20 -10.67 -4.47
CA ARG A 63 22.53 -9.24 -4.55
C ARG A 63 21.26 -8.41 -4.44
N VAL A 64 21.34 -7.31 -3.70
CA VAL A 64 20.26 -6.33 -3.55
C VAL A 64 20.80 -4.99 -4.01
N ILE A 65 20.11 -4.35 -4.95
CA ILE A 65 20.41 -2.98 -5.39
C ILE A 65 19.43 -2.07 -4.66
N TYR A 66 19.94 -1.22 -3.78
CA TYR A 66 19.16 -0.21 -3.08
C TYR A 66 19.50 1.17 -3.65
N LEU A 67 18.50 1.85 -4.22
CA LEU A 67 18.66 3.17 -4.82
C LEU A 67 18.01 4.19 -3.88
N CYS A 68 18.82 5.05 -3.25
CA CYS A 68 18.33 6.20 -2.51
C CYS A 68 18.40 7.44 -3.41
N MET A 69 17.25 7.89 -3.89
CA MET A 69 17.16 9.09 -4.71
C MET A 69 16.99 10.30 -3.80
N ALA A 70 18.01 11.16 -3.74
CA ALA A 70 17.90 12.43 -3.03
C ALA A 70 16.91 13.36 -3.76
N GLY A 71 15.97 13.95 -3.01
CA GLY A 71 15.04 14.96 -3.52
C GLY A 71 13.58 14.52 -3.65
N GLY A 72 13.24 13.24 -3.45
CA GLY A 72 11.85 12.80 -3.35
C GLY A 72 11.28 12.98 -1.94
N PRO A 73 9.99 13.35 -1.79
CA PRO A 73 9.36 13.38 -0.47
C PRO A 73 9.30 11.95 0.09
N SER A 74 9.81 11.76 1.31
CA SER A 74 9.68 10.48 2.00
C SER A 74 8.23 10.23 2.42
N HIS A 75 7.87 8.99 2.78
CA HIS A 75 6.56 8.71 3.39
C HIS A 75 6.31 9.55 4.66
N LEU A 76 7.37 9.95 5.38
CA LEU A 76 7.30 10.86 6.52
C LEU A 76 7.13 12.32 6.09
N GLU A 77 7.55 12.66 4.86
CA GLU A 77 7.38 14.00 4.31
C GLU A 77 5.97 14.28 3.81
N THR A 78 5.32 13.31 3.17
CA THR A 78 4.12 13.54 2.36
C THR A 78 2.83 13.77 3.16
N LEU A 79 2.68 13.19 4.36
CA LEU A 79 1.39 13.13 5.06
C LEU A 79 1.41 13.64 6.50
N ASP A 80 2.53 14.17 6.97
CA ASP A 80 2.65 14.69 8.34
C ASP A 80 2.43 16.21 8.39
N HIS A 81 1.59 16.66 9.32
CA HIS A 81 1.30 18.08 9.47
C HIS A 81 2.41 18.77 10.28
N LYS A 82 3.14 19.68 9.64
CA LYS A 82 4.33 20.34 10.20
C LYS A 82 4.08 21.85 10.39
N PRO A 83 3.35 22.26 11.45
CA PRO A 83 2.98 23.67 11.64
C PRO A 83 4.21 24.58 11.77
N LYS A 84 5.25 24.11 12.47
CA LYS A 84 6.50 24.85 12.63
C LYS A 84 7.28 25.03 11.33
N LEU A 85 7.19 24.07 10.40
CA LEU A 85 7.84 24.18 9.11
C LEU A 85 7.11 25.20 8.23
N ALA A 86 5.77 25.18 8.23
CA ALA A 86 4.94 26.18 7.57
C ALA A 86 5.17 27.60 8.12
N GLU A 87 5.34 27.76 9.45
CA GLU A 87 5.69 29.06 10.06
C GLU A 87 7.08 29.56 9.64
N MET A 88 7.98 28.65 9.29
CA MET A 88 9.36 28.95 8.92
C MET A 88 9.53 29.12 7.42
N ASP A 89 8.51 28.84 6.60
CA ASP A 89 8.58 28.92 5.15
C ASP A 89 9.09 30.29 4.67
N GLY A 90 10.07 30.26 3.75
CA GLY A 90 10.72 31.44 3.19
C GLY A 90 11.74 32.16 4.11
N LYS A 91 11.86 31.80 5.40
CA LYS A 91 12.86 32.35 6.32
C LYS A 91 14.24 31.69 6.10
N PRO A 92 15.36 32.39 6.39
CA PRO A 92 16.68 31.78 6.32
C PRO A 92 16.77 30.57 7.26
N MET A 93 17.45 29.52 6.79
CA MET A 93 17.66 28.31 7.56
C MET A 93 18.47 28.61 8.84
N PRO A 94 18.06 28.12 10.02
CA PRO A 94 18.75 28.41 11.28
C PRO A 94 20.16 27.80 11.33
N ASP A 95 21.12 28.59 11.82
CA ASP A 95 22.52 28.21 11.97
C ASP A 95 22.77 27.00 12.88
N SER A 96 21.81 26.66 13.73
CA SER A 96 21.89 25.47 14.58
C SER A 96 21.84 24.16 13.78
N ILE A 97 21.28 24.19 12.56
CA ILE A 97 21.05 23.00 11.74
C ILE A 97 22.04 22.93 10.57
N THR A 98 22.48 24.08 10.05
CA THR A 98 23.42 24.17 8.92
C THR A 98 24.89 24.04 9.32
N ARG A 99 25.25 24.23 10.59
CA ARG A 99 26.65 24.23 11.03
C ARG A 99 27.28 22.83 10.98
N GLY A 100 28.28 22.65 10.12
CA GLY A 100 29.07 21.43 10.02
C GLY A 100 28.44 20.30 9.19
N GLN A 101 27.26 20.53 8.58
CA GLN A 101 26.66 19.55 7.68
C GLN A 101 27.11 19.76 6.23
N PRO A 102 27.56 18.71 5.52
CA PRO A 102 27.89 18.81 4.10
C PRO A 102 26.61 18.93 3.26
N ILE A 103 26.18 20.16 2.97
CA ILE A 103 25.03 20.41 2.09
C ILE A 103 25.52 20.39 0.64
N ALA A 104 25.65 19.18 0.09
CA ALA A 104 26.32 18.91 -1.18
C ALA A 104 25.71 19.62 -2.41
N GLN A 105 24.45 20.07 -2.35
CA GLN A 105 23.73 20.68 -3.48
C GLN A 105 23.55 22.21 -3.39
N LEU A 106 23.88 22.84 -2.26
CA LEU A 106 23.55 24.26 -2.00
C LEU A 106 24.77 25.11 -1.60
N GLN A 107 26.00 24.63 -1.85
CA GLN A 107 27.21 25.41 -1.58
C GLN A 107 27.17 26.75 -2.34
N GLY A 108 27.10 27.86 -1.60
CA GLY A 108 27.07 29.22 -2.15
C GLY A 108 25.68 29.80 -2.45
N GLN A 109 24.59 29.04 -2.23
CA GLN A 109 23.22 29.56 -2.37
C GLN A 109 22.58 29.89 -1.02
N LYS A 110 21.66 30.87 -1.03
CA LYS A 110 20.89 31.25 0.15
C LYS A 110 19.93 30.11 0.51
N LEU A 111 20.18 29.46 1.65
CA LEU A 111 19.32 28.42 2.21
C LEU A 111 18.12 29.05 2.92
N ASN A 112 16.94 28.85 2.35
CA ASN A 112 15.67 29.19 2.99
C ASN A 112 14.98 27.90 3.43
N CYS A 113 14.17 27.98 4.49
CA CYS A 113 13.26 26.91 4.86
C CYS A 113 12.16 26.80 3.79
N LEU A 114 11.77 25.56 3.48
CA LEU A 114 10.67 25.22 2.57
C LEU A 114 9.68 24.37 3.37
N GLY A 115 8.44 24.85 3.53
CA GLY A 115 7.44 24.25 4.43
C GLY A 115 6.03 24.22 3.90
#